data_AF-A0A4P7ZR60-F1
#
_entry.id   AF-A0A4P7ZR60-F1
#
_cell.length_a   1.000
_cell.length_b   1.000
_cell.length_c   1.000
_cell.angle_alpha   90.00
_cell.angle_beta   90.00
_cell.angle_gamma   90.00
#
_symmetry.space_group_name_H-M   'P 1'
#
loop_
_entity.id
_entity.type
_entity.pdbx_description
1 polymer ?
#
loop_
_entity_poly.entity_id
_entity_poly.type
_entity_poly.pdbx_seq_one_letter_code
_entity_poly.pdbx_strand_id
1 'polypeptide(L)' 'MTDPASPALPFSVGSRVRLRELPSFLKSADPMPMLRPPDLVDAQEEGEVVGLRALEQLAVRFRRGTFLLEARQLEPVSD' A
#
# COMPACT_ATOMS: atom_id res chain seq x y z
N MET A 1 17.25 -19.93 -20.68
CA MET A 1 16.06 -19.08 -20.79
C MET A 1 15.88 -18.44 -19.43
N THR A 2 16.55 -17.31 -19.23
CA THR A 2 16.55 -16.60 -17.94
C THR A 2 15.22 -15.89 -17.85
N ASP A 3 14.38 -16.32 -16.92
CA ASP A 3 13.21 -15.56 -16.49
C ASP A 3 13.75 -14.21 -15.97
N PRO A 4 13.50 -13.06 -16.62
CA PRO A 4 13.91 -11.80 -16.06
C PRO A 4 13.03 -11.64 -14.84
N ALA A 5 13.61 -11.90 -13.66
CA ALA A 5 12.95 -11.77 -12.38
C ALA A 5 12.08 -10.52 -12.42
N SER A 6 10.77 -10.73 -12.59
CA SER A 6 9.79 -9.68 -12.33
C SER A 6 10.17 -9.23 -10.92
N PRO A 7 10.43 -7.94 -10.67
CA PRO A 7 10.75 -7.50 -9.32
C PRO A 7 9.56 -7.94 -8.47
N ALA A 8 9.73 -9.06 -7.77
CA ALA A 8 8.68 -9.63 -6.97
C ALA A 8 8.44 -8.56 -5.92
N LEU A 9 7.28 -7.91 -6.00
CA LEU A 9 6.90 -6.90 -5.04
C LEU A 9 7.14 -7.53 -3.67
N PRO A 10 7.92 -6.90 -2.77
CA PRO A 10 8.31 -7.53 -1.51
C PRO A 10 7.13 -7.69 -0.54
N PHE A 11 5.90 -7.45 -1.01
CA PHE A 11 4.69 -7.35 -0.23
C PHE A 11 3.75 -8.50 -0.57
N SER A 12 3.38 -9.25 0.46
CA SER A 12 2.33 -10.27 0.43
C SER A 12 1.15 -9.82 1.31
N VAL A 13 -0.02 -10.45 1.13
CA VAL A 13 -1.14 -10.24 2.06
C VAL A 13 -0.71 -10.63 3.47
N GLY A 14 -0.99 -9.76 4.45
CA GLY A 14 -0.53 -9.86 5.84
C GLY A 14 0.80 -9.15 6.12
N SER A 15 1.51 -8.67 5.10
CA SER A 15 2.73 -7.88 5.29
C SER A 15 2.43 -6.56 6.01
N ARG A 16 3.26 -6.23 7.00
CA ARG A 16 3.27 -4.92 7.66
C ARG A 16 4.08 -3.95 6.80
N VAL A 17 3.49 -2.78 6.57
CA VAL A 17 4.07 -1.74 5.71
C VAL A 17 3.83 -0.37 6.32
N ARG A 18 4.69 0.60 6.02
CA ARG A 18 4.39 2.01 6.26
C ARG A 18 4.54 2.82 4.97
N LEU A 19 4.04 4.05 5.00
CA LEU A 19 4.28 5.00 3.92
C LEU A 19 5.75 5.42 3.91
N ARG A 20 6.44 5.17 2.79
CA ARG A 20 7.78 5.69 2.54
C ARG A 20 7.74 7.19 2.24
N GLU A 21 6.69 7.63 1.56
CA GLU A 21 6.42 9.01 1.23
C GLU A 21 4.92 9.30 1.36
N LEU A 22 4.57 10.51 1.80
CA LEU A 22 3.18 10.93 1.86
C LEU A 22 2.68 11.21 0.43
N PRO A 23 1.68 10.46 -0.06
CA PRO A 23 1.11 10.74 -1.38
C PRO A 23 0.35 12.07 -1.35
N SER A 24 0.10 12.67 -2.51
CA SER A 24 -0.72 13.90 -2.59
C SER A 24 -2.18 13.67 -2.17
N PHE A 25 -2.66 12.43 -2.31
CA PHE A 25 -3.99 11.99 -1.93
C PHE A 25 -3.99 10.48 -1.71
N LEU A 26 -4.94 10.01 -0.90
CA LEU A 26 -5.20 8.59 -0.69
C LEU A 26 -6.43 8.18 -1.49
N LYS A 27 -6.35 7.08 -2.24
CA LYS A 27 -7.52 6.52 -2.94
C LYS A 27 -8.08 5.38 -2.12
N SER A 28 -9.36 5.41 -1.74
CA SER A 28 -9.96 4.30 -0.98
C SER A 28 -10.09 3.03 -1.82
N ALA A 29 -10.02 1.88 -1.15
CA ALA A 29 -10.18 0.56 -1.77
C ALA A 29 -11.63 0.04 -1.74
N ASP A 30 -12.60 0.93 -1.48
CA ASP A 30 -14.02 0.63 -1.42
C ASP A 30 -14.60 0.36 -2.83
N PRO A 31 -15.78 -0.29 -2.95
CA PRO A 31 -16.46 -0.47 -4.24
C PRO A 31 -16.68 0.83 -5.03
N MET A 32 -16.80 1.95 -4.32
CA MET A 32 -16.82 3.30 -4.89
C MET A 32 -15.57 4.05 -4.43
N PRO A 33 -14.45 4.02 -5.19
CA PRO A 33 -13.20 4.63 -4.78
C PRO A 33 -13.32 6.15 -4.64
N MET A 34 -12.91 6.67 -3.49
CA MET A 34 -12.90 8.10 -3.22
C MET A 34 -11.47 8.61 -3.02
N LEU A 35 -11.21 9.84 -3.46
CA LEU A 35 -10.01 10.56 -3.08
C LEU A 35 -10.19 11.13 -1.68
N ARG A 36 -9.18 10.92 -0.86
CA ARG A 36 -9.12 11.39 0.52
C ARG A 36 -7.84 12.20 0.74
N PRO A 37 -7.88 13.15 1.68
CA PRO A 37 -6.69 13.84 2.15
C PRO A 37 -5.58 12.86 2.61
N PRO A 38 -4.30 13.18 2.39
CA PRO A 38 -3.19 12.30 2.76
C PRO A 38 -2.87 12.29 4.26
N ASP A 39 -3.36 13.29 5.01
CA ASP A 39 -3.25 13.39 6.47
C ASP A 39 -4.09 12.34 7.24
N LEU A 40 -4.87 11.51 6.52
CA LEU A 40 -5.59 10.39 7.12
C LEU A 40 -4.69 9.24 7.55
N VAL A 41 -3.46 9.17 7.04
CA VAL A 41 -2.49 8.14 7.40
C VAL A 41 -1.21 8.86 7.82
N ASP A 42 -0.78 8.63 9.05
CA ASP A 42 0.48 9.19 9.53
C ASP A 42 1.67 8.50 8.82
N ALA A 43 2.76 9.22 8.59
CA ALA A 43 3.98 8.65 8.01
C ALA A 43 4.58 7.54 8.89
N GLN A 44 4.34 7.57 10.21
CA GLN A 44 4.72 6.51 11.14
C GLN A 44 3.63 5.46 11.34
N GLU A 45 2.48 5.59 10.66
CA GLU A 45 1.41 4.62 10.79
C GLU A 45 1.72 3.34 10.00
N GLU A 46 1.70 2.22 10.72
CA GLU A 46 1.80 0.91 10.12
C GLU A 46 0.44 0.44 9.61
N GLY A 47 0.42 0.08 8.33
CA GLY A 47 -0.68 -0.60 7.67
C GLY A 47 -0.41 -2.08 7.49
N GLU A 48 -1.46 -2.80 7.13
CA GLU A 48 -1.38 -4.21 6.74
C GLU A 48 -1.87 -4.37 5.31
N VAL A 49 -1.11 -5.08 4.48
CA VAL A 49 -1.53 -5.42 3.12
C VAL A 49 -2.69 -6.42 3.21
N VAL A 50 -3.90 -6.00 2.82
CA VAL A 50 -5.10 -6.85 2.81
C VAL A 50 -5.46 -7.35 1.42
N GLY A 51 -4.73 -6.90 0.38
CA GLY A 51 -4.91 -7.41 -0.97
C GLY A 51 -3.90 -6.88 -1.96
N LEU A 52 -3.55 -7.72 -2.93
CA LEU A 52 -2.78 -7.33 -4.10
C LEU A 52 -3.75 -6.94 -5.22
N ARG A 53 -3.40 -5.95 -6.03
CA ARG A 53 -4.16 -5.49 -7.20
C ARG A 53 -3.24 -5.46 -8.42
N ALA A 54 -3.84 -5.31 -9.60
CA ALA A 54 -3.07 -5.14 -10.83
C ALA A 54 -2.20 -3.87 -10.77
N LEU A 55 -1.20 -3.78 -11.66
CA LEU A 55 -0.32 -2.61 -11.78
C LEU A 55 0.43 -2.27 -10.48
N GLU A 56 0.86 -3.28 -9.73
CA GLU A 56 1.66 -3.11 -8.50
C GLU A 56 0.96 -2.31 -7.38
N GLN A 57 -0.36 -2.22 -7.46
CA GLN A 57 -1.19 -1.61 -6.43
C GLN A 57 -1.49 -2.60 -5.32
N LEU A 58 -1.55 -2.09 -4.10
CA LEU A 58 -1.77 -2.82 -2.87
C LEU A 58 -2.93 -2.15 -2.14
N ALA A 59 -3.89 -2.96 -1.70
CA ALA A 59 -4.90 -2.53 -0.74
C ALA A 59 -4.29 -2.67 0.65
N VAL A 60 -4.02 -1.54 1.29
CA VAL A 60 -3.40 -1.47 2.62
C VAL A 60 -4.42 -0.93 3.61
N ARG A 61 -4.65 -1.69 4.68
CA ARG A 61 -5.56 -1.33 5.77
C ARG A 61 -4.77 -0.59 6.84
N PHE A 62 -5.18 0.64 7.08
CA PHE A 62 -4.75 1.51 8.17
C PHE A 62 -5.87 1.67 9.20
N ARG A 63 -5.63 2.41 10.29
CA ARG A 63 -6.65 2.65 11.33
C ARG A 63 -7.87 3.39 10.79
N ARG A 64 -7.67 4.32 9.85
CA ARG A 64 -8.72 5.18 9.27
C ARG A 64 -9.41 4.62 8.03
N GLY A 65 -8.99 3.46 7.54
CA GLY A 65 -9.60 2.81 6.37
C GLY A 65 -8.61 2.03 5.53
N THR A 66 -9.07 1.54 4.38
CA THR A 66 -8.25 0.82 3.42
C THR A 66 -8.01 1.68 2.20
N PHE A 67 -6.74 1.85 1.84
CA PHE A 67 -6.32 2.68 0.72
C PHE A 67 -5.53 1.87 -0.31
N LEU A 68 -5.64 2.28 -1.57
CA LEU A 68 -4.88 1.76 -2.68
C LEU A 68 -3.57 2.55 -2.79
N LEU A 69 -2.46 1.85 -2.65
CA LEU A 69 -1.12 2.41 -2.67
C LEU A 69 -0.23 1.60 -3.60
N GLU A 70 0.69 2.26 -4.28
CA GLU A 70 1.67 1.56 -5.10
C GLU A 70 2.79 1.02 -4.21
N ALA A 71 3.35 -0.14 -4.56
CA ALA A 71 4.45 -0.73 -3.80
C ALA A 71 5.65 0.22 -3.62
N ARG A 72 5.92 1.10 -4.59
CA ARG A 72 7.00 2.11 -4.49
C ARG A 72 6.80 3.15 -3.38
N GLN A 73 5.54 3.38 -2.97
CA GLN A 73 5.15 4.32 -1.92
C GLN A 73 5.20 3.70 -0.53
N LEU A 74 5.45 2.39 -0.47
CA LEU A 74 5.48 1.62 0.76
C LEU A 74 6.90 1.17 1.07
N GLU A 75 7.17 1.00 2.35
CA GLU A 75 8.33 0.27 2.83
C GLU A 75 7.89 -0.82 3.82
N PRO A 76 8.53 -2.01 3.78
CA PRO A 76 8.21 -3.08 4.70
C PRO A 76 8.61 -2.67 6.12
N VAL A 77 7.77 -3.01 7.09
CA VAL A 77 8.09 -2.90 8.50
C VAL A 77 8.49 -4.30 8.96
N SER A 78 9.79 -4.50 9.15
CA SER A 78 10.30 -5.66 9.87
C SER A 78 10.23 -5.38 11.36
N ASP A 79 9.71 -6.33 12.13
CA ASP A 79 9.91 -6.38 13.59
C ASP A 79 11.40 -6.64 13.89
#